data_AF-A0A2V8GMT1-F1
#
_entry.id   AF-A0A2V8GMT1-F1
#
_cell.length_a   1.000
_cell.length_b   1.000
_cell.length_c   1.000
_cell.angle_alpha   90.00
_cell.angle_beta   90.00
_cell.angle_gamma   90.00
#
_symmetry.space_group_name_H-M   'P 1'
#
loop_
_entity.id
_entity.type
_entity.pdbx_description
1 polymer ?
#
loop_
_entity_poly.entity_id
_entity_poly.type
_entity_poly.pdbx_seq_one_letter_code
_entity_poly.pdbx_strand_id
1 'polypeptide(L)'
;MARGCESKGVEAQQDAAVNQPSRARKITAEEMARRSERATLSLARTRAMADLQKACAAAHRAMLEQAIADLEKRIAALDGN
;
A
#
# COMPACT_ATOMS: atom_id res chain seq x y z
N MET A 1 1.54 18.39 -24.73
CA MET A 1 0.33 17.71 -24.23
C MET A 1 0.72 16.43 -23.51
N ALA A 2 -0.03 16.11 -22.44
CA ALA A 2 0.01 14.90 -21.61
C ALA A 2 1.25 14.69 -20.73
N ARG A 3 1.04 14.94 -19.44
CA ARG A 3 1.92 14.63 -18.32
C ARG A 3 2.03 13.12 -18.13
N GLY A 4 3.16 12.67 -17.62
CA GLY A 4 3.37 11.30 -17.15
C GLY A 4 4.62 11.19 -16.29
N CYS A 5 4.75 12.05 -15.28
CA CYS A 5 5.62 11.76 -14.14
C CYS A 5 5.03 10.54 -13.43
N GLU A 6 5.69 9.37 -13.42
CA GLU A 6 5.39 8.33 -12.40
C GLU A 6 6.34 7.10 -12.36
N SER A 7 7.61 7.20 -12.80
CA SER A 7 8.56 6.08 -12.61
C SER A 7 9.97 6.52 -12.26
N LYS A 8 10.13 7.43 -11.30
CA LYS A 8 11.40 7.63 -10.60
C LYS A 8 11.12 7.79 -9.11
N GLY A 9 11.53 6.82 -8.30
CA GLY A 9 11.53 6.96 -6.85
C GLY A 9 11.13 5.73 -6.05
N VAL A 10 11.62 4.54 -6.41
CA VAL A 10 11.70 3.40 -5.46
C VAL A 10 13.18 3.16 -5.13
N GLU A 11 13.91 4.24 -4.84
CA GLU A 11 15.26 4.21 -4.26
C GLU A 11 15.34 5.37 -3.29
N ALA A 12 14.83 5.16 -2.07
CA ALA A 12 15.05 6.08 -0.96
C ALA A 12 14.88 5.32 0.36
N GLN A 13 15.66 4.26 0.59
CA GLN A 13 15.73 3.68 1.93
C GLN A 13 17.05 2.95 2.20
N GLN A 14 18.16 3.63 1.90
CA GLN A 14 19.49 3.20 2.32
C GLN A 14 20.35 4.41 2.72
N ASP A 15 19.86 5.26 3.63
CA ASP A 15 20.78 6.20 4.29
C ASP A 15 20.26 6.54 5.68
N ALA A 16 20.98 6.04 6.69
CA ALA A 16 21.03 6.49 8.10
C ALA A 16 21.23 5.31 9.07
N ALA A 17 22.17 4.42 8.77
CA ALA A 17 22.84 3.61 9.78
C ALA A 17 23.91 4.46 10.50
N VAL A 18 23.52 5.59 11.10
CA VAL A 18 24.42 6.44 11.89
C VAL A 18 23.78 6.74 13.24
N ASN A 19 24.21 5.94 14.21
CA ASN A 19 24.76 6.41 15.49
C ASN A 19 23.84 7.21 16.43
N GLN A 20 23.23 6.53 17.42
CA GLN A 20 23.23 6.86 18.87
C GLN A 20 22.04 6.22 19.64
N PRO A 21 22.21 5.90 20.94
CA PRO A 21 21.20 5.29 21.79
C PRO A 21 20.40 6.35 22.54
N SER A 22 19.21 6.66 22.07
CA SER A 22 18.22 7.44 22.82
C SER A 22 16.83 6.89 22.53
N ARG A 23 16.06 6.74 23.60
CA ARG A 23 14.73 6.10 23.74
C ARG A 23 13.59 6.73 22.92
N ALA A 24 13.87 7.29 21.75
CA ALA A 24 12.84 7.44 20.75
C ALA A 24 12.51 6.03 20.24
N ARG A 25 11.24 5.65 20.23
CA ARG A 25 10.75 4.40 19.64
C ARG A 25 11.09 4.47 18.15
N LYS A 26 12.32 4.12 17.80
CA LYS A 26 12.84 4.13 16.43
C LYS A 26 11.89 3.22 15.67
N ILE A 27 11.09 3.80 14.79
CA ILE A 27 10.35 3.06 13.79
C ILE A 27 11.43 2.24 13.08
N THR A 28 11.48 0.94 13.38
CA THR A 28 12.47 0.04 12.82
C THR A 28 12.26 -0.03 11.31
N ALA A 29 13.29 -0.42 10.56
CA ALA A 29 13.15 -0.59 9.11
C ALA A 29 11.95 -1.50 8.76
N GLU A 30 11.69 -2.51 9.58
CA GLU A 30 10.52 -3.39 9.50
C GLU A 30 9.19 -2.65 9.67
N GLU A 31 9.10 -1.72 10.64
CA GLU A 31 7.89 -0.91 10.85
C GLU A 31 7.65 0.05 9.67
N MET A 32 8.70 0.63 9.09
CA MET A 32 8.56 1.45 7.88
C MET A 32 8.11 0.60 6.68
N ALA A 33 8.69 -0.59 6.50
CA ALA A 33 8.28 -1.51 5.43
C ALA A 33 6.81 -1.90 5.56
N ARG A 34 6.36 -2.24 6.77
CA ARG A 34 4.94 -2.55 7.05
C ARG A 34 4.02 -1.37 6.73
N ARG A 35 4.41 -0.14 7.07
CA ARG A 35 3.62 1.06 6.75
C ARG A 35 3.55 1.33 5.25
N SER A 36 4.66 1.17 4.54
CA SER A 36 4.72 1.31 3.08
C SER A 36 3.88 0.24 2.38
N GLU A 37 3.93 -1.00 2.86
CA GLU A 37 3.12 -2.10 2.33
C GLU A 37 1.63 -1.86 2.58
N ARG A 38 1.25 -1.46 3.80
CA ARG A 38 -0.11 -1.06 4.15
C ARG A 38 -0.61 0.08 3.26
N ALA A 39 0.20 1.11 3.04
CA ALA A 39 -0.15 2.23 2.18
C ALA A 39 -0.38 1.78 0.73
N THR A 40 0.47 0.89 0.23
CA THR A 40 0.36 0.31 -1.12
C THR A 40 -0.93 -0.50 -1.27
N LEU A 41 -1.23 -1.37 -0.32
CA LEU A 41 -2.47 -2.18 -0.33
C LEU A 41 -3.72 -1.30 -0.19
N SER A 42 -3.67 -0.27 0.65
CA SER A 42 -4.78 0.68 0.84
C SER A 42 -5.06 1.48 -0.43
N LEU A 43 -4.01 1.88 -1.16
CA LEU A 43 -4.15 2.54 -2.45
C LEU A 43 -4.78 1.61 -3.50
N ALA A 44 -4.33 0.35 -3.56
CA ALA A 44 -4.90 -0.67 -4.44
C ALA A 44 -6.39 -0.91 -4.13
N ARG A 45 -6.76 -1.03 -2.85
CA ARG A 45 -8.15 -1.19 -2.40
C ARG A 45 -9.01 -0.02 -2.89
N THR A 46 -8.52 1.20 -2.70
CA THR A 46 -9.24 2.42 -3.12
C THR A 46 -9.44 2.47 -4.62
N ARG A 47 -8.43 2.10 -5.41
CA ARG A 47 -8.55 1.99 -6.88
C ARG A 47 -9.60 0.97 -7.30
N ALA A 48 -9.53 -0.25 -6.75
CA ALA A 48 -10.49 -1.31 -7.05
C ALA A 48 -11.94 -0.90 -6.67
N MET A 49 -12.13 -0.18 -5.55
CA MET A 49 -13.44 0.38 -5.18
C MET A 49 -13.93 1.46 -6.16
N ALA A 50 -13.04 2.31 -6.67
CA ALA A 50 -13.38 3.31 -7.68
C ALA A 50 -13.75 2.65 -9.02
N ASP A 51 -13.06 1.58 -9.39
CA ASP A 51 -13.36 0.78 -10.58
C ASP A 51 -14.70 0.05 -10.40
N LEU A 52 -15.00 -0.47 -9.21
CA LEU A 52 -16.25 -1.16 -8.91
C LEU A 52 -17.46 -0.24 -9.09
N GLN A 53 -17.32 1.03 -8.68
CA GLN A 53 -18.37 2.04 -8.85
C GLN A 53 -18.63 2.39 -10.33
N LYS A 54 -17.62 2.25 -11.19
CA LYS A 54 -17.72 2.54 -12.63
C LYS A 54 -18.09 1.30 -13.46
N ALA A 55 -17.87 0.10 -12.91
CA ALA A 55 -18.09 -1.15 -13.61
C ALA A 55 -19.59 -1.44 -13.79
N CYS A 56 -20.05 -1.47 -15.03
CA CYS A 56 -21.43 -1.86 -15.36
C CYS A 56 -21.61 -3.38 -15.53
N ALA A 57 -20.54 -4.10 -15.89
CA ALA A 57 -20.61 -5.53 -16.16
C ALA A 57 -20.58 -6.36 -14.86
N ALA A 58 -21.60 -7.21 -14.66
CA ALA A 58 -21.74 -8.02 -13.44
C ALA A 58 -20.52 -8.94 -13.17
N ALA A 59 -19.96 -9.56 -14.20
CA ALA A 59 -18.76 -10.39 -14.06
C ALA A 59 -17.53 -9.59 -13.60
N HIS A 60 -17.36 -8.37 -14.11
CA HIS A 60 -16.25 -7.48 -13.74
C HIS A 60 -16.43 -6.95 -12.32
N ARG A 61 -17.67 -6.62 -11.91
CA ARG A 61 -17.98 -6.24 -10.53
C ARG A 61 -17.64 -7.37 -9.55
N ALA A 62 -18.08 -8.59 -9.83
CA ALA A 62 -17.78 -9.75 -8.98
C ALA A 62 -16.27 -9.98 -8.84
N MET A 63 -15.50 -9.82 -9.93
CA MET A 63 -14.04 -9.89 -9.89
C MET A 63 -13.43 -8.80 -8.98
N LEU A 64 -13.89 -7.55 -9.11
CA LEU A 64 -13.41 -6.45 -8.28
C LEU A 64 -13.78 -6.61 -6.81
N GLU A 65 -14.98 -7.11 -6.50
CA GLU A 65 -15.42 -7.41 -5.13
C GLU A 65 -14.52 -8.46 -4.48
N GLN A 66 -14.17 -9.54 -5.21
CA GLN A 66 -13.21 -10.54 -4.73
C GLN A 66 -11.81 -9.95 -4.52
N ALA A 67 -11.34 -9.11 -5.45
CA ALA A 67 -10.05 -8.45 -5.32
C ALA A 67 -10.00 -7.50 -4.11
N ILE A 68 -11.07 -6.74 -3.85
CA ILE A 68 -11.18 -5.89 -2.66
C ILE A 68 -11.12 -6.73 -1.40
N ALA A 69 -11.87 -7.84 -1.34
CA ALA A 69 -11.88 -8.73 -0.18
C ALA A 69 -10.50 -9.33 0.12
N ASP A 70 -9.73 -9.70 -0.91
CA ASP A 70 -8.35 -10.18 -0.75
C ASP A 70 -7.43 -9.08 -0.20
N LEU A 71 -7.50 -7.87 -0.78
CA LEU A 71 -6.70 -6.72 -0.33
C LEU A 71 -7.01 -6.37 1.13
N GLU A 72 -8.28 -6.42 1.54
CA GLU A 72 -8.67 -6.19 2.93
C GLU A 72 -8.12 -7.24 3.89
N LYS A 73 -8.14 -8.53 3.52
CA LYS A 73 -7.54 -9.60 4.32
C LYS A 73 -6.04 -9.37 4.51
N ARG A 74 -5.34 -8.95 3.45
CA ARG A 74 -3.90 -8.66 3.51
C ARG A 74 -3.60 -7.45 4.40
N ILE A 75 -4.41 -6.40 4.33
CA ILE A 75 -4.28 -5.24 5.22
C ILE A 75 -4.52 -5.65 6.67
N ALA A 76 -5.58 -6.43 6.95
CA ALA A 76 -5.89 -6.89 8.30
C ALA A 76 -4.79 -7.79 8.87
N ALA A 77 -4.21 -8.68 8.05
CA ALA A 77 -3.10 -9.52 8.46
C ALA A 77 -1.84 -8.71 8.82
N LEU A 78 -1.61 -7.56 8.16
CA LEU A 78 -0.50 -6.66 8.46
C LEU A 78 -0.73 -5.78 9.69
N ASP A 79 -1.99 -5.44 10.00
CA ASP A 79 -2.36 -4.60 11.15
C ASP A 79 -2.48 -5.43 12.45
N GLY A 80 -2.85 -6.71 12.33
CA GLY A 80 -3.06 -7.63 13.45
C GLY A 80 -1.81 -8.33 14.00
N ASN A 81 -0.60 -7.96 13.54
CA ASN A 81 0.68 -8.56 13.96
C ASN A 81 1.65 -7.53 14.52
#